data_AF-A0A142LHY1-F1
#
_entry.id   AF-A0A142LHY1-F1
#
_cell.length_a   1.000
_cell.length_b   1.000
_cell.length_c   1.000
_cell.angle_alpha   90.00
_cell.angle_beta   90.00
_cell.angle_gamma   90.00
#
_symmetry.space_group_name_H-M   'P 1'
#
loop_
_entity.id
_entity.type
_entity.pdbx_description
1 polymer ?
#
loop_
_entity_poly.entity_id
_entity_poly.type
_entity_poly.pdbx_seq_one_letter_code
_entity_poly.pdbx_strand_id
1 'polypeptide(L)'
;MREQYKTIDTWAETRQFMDDIVDIYIALKTNPSIEEDTKFQDYIRESAIELTSCTDYIYDFIFKMEQDLCYTFYSNEWIGICWRRSAVEAIKEMYQNTCFEEHFTDLDTEEIDDHIKAKGEYEGYIPQAQIPIGIPSSHWWWWYPETPTTREIANIQK
;
A
#
# COMPACT_ATOMS: atom_id res chain seq x y z
N MET A 1 -2.89 28.90 -30.34
CA MET A 1 -3.33 28.93 -28.92
C MET A 1 -2.95 27.59 -28.33
N ARG A 2 -1.91 27.56 -27.48
CA ARG A 2 -1.53 26.34 -26.76
C ARG A 2 -2.49 26.22 -25.58
N GLU A 3 -3.31 25.19 -25.59
CA GLU A 3 -4.09 24.82 -24.41
C GLU A 3 -3.14 24.67 -23.22
N GLN A 4 -3.49 25.34 -22.14
CA GLN A 4 -2.83 25.20 -20.86
C GLN A 4 -3.14 23.78 -20.39
N TYR A 5 -2.20 22.85 -20.62
CA TYR A 5 -2.17 21.60 -19.88
C TYR A 5 -2.12 21.99 -18.40
N LYS A 6 -3.22 21.80 -17.68
CA LYS A 6 -3.14 21.61 -16.23
C LYS A 6 -2.06 20.55 -16.05
N THR A 7 -0.95 20.91 -15.43
CA THR A 7 0.01 19.94 -14.93
C THR A 7 -0.71 19.19 -13.83
N ILE A 8 -1.40 18.13 -14.24
CA ILE A 8 -1.87 17.07 -13.38
C ILE A 8 -0.63 16.55 -12.68
N ASP A 9 -0.61 16.61 -11.34
CA ASP A 9 0.43 15.97 -10.55
C ASP A 9 0.09 14.48 -10.52
N THR A 10 0.60 13.75 -11.51
CA THR A 10 0.35 12.32 -11.71
C THR A 10 0.72 11.52 -10.46
N TRP A 11 1.67 11.99 -9.66
CA TRP A 11 2.03 11.35 -8.39
C TRP A 11 0.93 11.48 -7.34
N ALA A 12 0.38 12.68 -7.15
CA ALA A 12 -0.67 12.92 -6.17
C ALA A 12 -1.94 12.13 -6.49
N GLU A 13 -2.31 12.07 -7.77
CA GLU A 13 -3.47 11.30 -8.23
C GLU A 13 -3.25 9.78 -8.08
N THR A 14 -2.06 9.28 -8.49
CA THR A 14 -1.71 7.87 -8.28
C THR A 14 -1.75 7.51 -6.80
N ARG A 15 -1.19 8.36 -5.93
CA ARG A 15 -1.22 8.13 -4.49
C ARG A 15 -2.65 8.09 -3.95
N GLN A 16 -3.50 9.03 -4.32
CA GLN A 16 -4.89 9.04 -3.87
C GLN A 16 -5.62 7.76 -4.33
N PHE A 17 -5.42 7.34 -5.58
CA PHE A 17 -5.97 6.09 -6.08
C PHE A 17 -5.51 4.88 -5.25
N MET A 18 -4.21 4.79 -4.93
CA MET A 18 -3.67 3.71 -4.12
C MET A 18 -4.19 3.73 -2.68
N ASP A 19 -4.39 4.92 -2.10
CA ASP A 19 -5.00 5.07 -0.77
C ASP A 19 -6.47 4.59 -0.80
N ASP A 20 -7.24 4.99 -1.82
CA ASP A 20 -8.65 4.56 -2.02
C ASP A 20 -8.77 3.03 -2.17
N ILE A 21 -7.80 2.38 -2.84
CA ILE A 21 -7.76 0.91 -2.96
C ILE A 21 -7.64 0.24 -1.59
N VAL A 22 -6.82 0.77 -0.69
CA VAL A 22 -6.68 0.18 0.65
C VAL A 22 -7.96 0.39 1.47
N ASP A 23 -8.61 1.54 1.35
CA ASP A 23 -9.88 1.80 2.04
C ASP A 23 -10.97 0.80 1.59
N ILE A 24 -11.09 0.55 0.27
CA ILE A 24 -11.99 -0.47 -0.27
C ILE A 24 -11.60 -1.85 0.27
N TYR A 25 -10.33 -2.19 0.24
CA TYR A 25 -9.83 -3.47 0.72
C TYR A 25 -10.15 -3.72 2.20
N ILE A 26 -9.94 -2.72 3.06
CA ILE A 26 -10.31 -2.78 4.48
C ILE A 26 -11.84 -2.99 4.63
N ALA A 27 -12.65 -2.29 3.83
CA ALA A 27 -14.10 -2.47 3.83
C ALA A 27 -14.51 -3.90 3.46
N LEU A 28 -13.83 -4.52 2.49
CA LEU A 28 -14.06 -5.93 2.12
C LEU A 28 -13.70 -6.88 3.26
N LYS A 29 -12.52 -6.70 3.87
CA LYS A 29 -12.03 -7.58 4.93
C LYS A 29 -12.84 -7.47 6.23
N THR A 30 -13.45 -6.31 6.47
CA THR A 30 -14.35 -6.09 7.61
C THR A 30 -15.80 -6.46 7.32
N ASN A 31 -16.18 -6.60 6.05
CA ASN A 31 -17.51 -7.02 5.62
C ASN A 31 -17.46 -8.02 4.44
N PRO A 32 -17.25 -9.32 4.72
CA PRO A 32 -17.10 -10.34 3.68
C PRO A 32 -18.30 -10.48 2.73
N SER A 33 -19.50 -10.04 3.15
CA SER A 33 -20.70 -10.09 2.29
C SER A 33 -20.58 -9.23 1.03
N ILE A 34 -19.70 -8.21 1.04
CA ILE A 34 -19.44 -7.37 -0.15
C ILE A 34 -18.65 -8.17 -1.19
N GLU A 35 -17.74 -9.04 -0.76
CA GLU A 35 -16.95 -9.88 -1.66
C GLU A 35 -17.84 -10.89 -2.40
N GLU A 36 -18.94 -11.33 -1.78
CA GLU A 36 -19.94 -12.21 -2.41
C GLU A 36 -20.95 -11.44 -3.31
N ASP A 37 -20.96 -10.10 -3.27
CA ASP A 37 -21.90 -9.30 -4.05
C ASP A 37 -21.56 -9.33 -5.55
N THR A 38 -22.52 -9.75 -6.37
CA THR A 38 -22.30 -9.91 -7.81
C THR A 38 -21.98 -8.60 -8.52
N LYS A 39 -22.55 -7.46 -8.07
CA LYS A 39 -22.25 -6.16 -8.69
C LYS A 39 -20.84 -5.71 -8.36
N PHE A 40 -20.37 -5.99 -7.15
CA PHE A 40 -18.99 -5.74 -6.77
C PHE A 40 -18.01 -6.60 -7.60
N GLN A 41 -18.32 -7.88 -7.77
CA GLN A 41 -17.51 -8.79 -8.60
C GLN A 41 -17.50 -8.38 -10.08
N ASP A 42 -18.62 -7.92 -10.62
CA ASP A 42 -18.67 -7.37 -11.98
C ASP A 42 -17.89 -6.07 -12.09
N TYR A 43 -17.98 -5.18 -11.10
CA TYR A 43 -17.18 -3.96 -11.04
C TYR A 43 -15.68 -4.26 -11.04
N ILE A 44 -15.20 -5.20 -10.21
CA ILE A 44 -13.79 -5.61 -10.17
C ILE A 44 -13.33 -6.17 -11.52
N ARG A 45 -14.16 -6.98 -12.18
CA ARG A 45 -13.83 -7.53 -13.49
C ARG A 45 -13.74 -6.46 -14.57
N GLU A 46 -14.65 -5.48 -14.54
CA GLU A 46 -14.66 -4.37 -15.50
C GLU A 46 -13.50 -3.41 -15.25
N SER A 47 -13.23 -3.05 -13.99
CA SER A 47 -12.14 -2.15 -13.62
C SER A 47 -10.77 -2.78 -13.84
N ALA A 48 -10.65 -4.11 -13.83
CA ALA A 48 -9.40 -4.81 -14.13
C ALA A 48 -8.84 -4.43 -15.52
N ILE A 49 -9.73 -4.21 -16.51
CA ILE A 49 -9.34 -3.82 -17.87
C ILE A 49 -8.75 -2.41 -17.90
N GLU A 50 -9.33 -1.48 -17.13
CA GLU A 50 -8.79 -0.13 -17.02
C GLU A 50 -7.47 -0.13 -16.25
N LEU A 51 -7.35 -0.99 -15.23
CA LEU A 51 -6.15 -1.11 -14.41
C LEU A 51 -4.94 -1.59 -15.22
N THR A 52 -5.11 -2.47 -16.22
CA THR A 52 -4.00 -2.88 -17.11
C THR A 52 -3.42 -1.68 -17.89
N SER A 53 -4.24 -0.66 -18.16
CA SER A 53 -3.81 0.56 -18.86
C SER A 53 -3.07 1.55 -17.94
N CYS A 54 -3.03 1.28 -16.63
CA CYS A 54 -2.42 2.14 -15.61
C CYS A 54 -1.26 1.46 -14.87
N THR A 55 -0.77 0.32 -15.34
CA THR A 55 0.31 -0.46 -14.70
C THR A 55 1.58 0.36 -14.49
N ASP A 56 1.97 1.19 -15.46
CA ASP A 56 3.14 2.08 -15.35
C ASP A 56 3.08 2.99 -14.12
N TYR A 57 1.89 3.50 -13.76
CA TYR A 57 1.72 4.33 -12.56
C TYR A 57 1.89 3.51 -11.27
N ILE A 58 1.49 2.24 -11.29
CA ILE A 58 1.65 1.33 -10.15
C ILE A 58 3.14 0.98 -9.98
N TYR A 59 3.89 0.76 -11.08
CA TYR A 59 5.34 0.56 -11.00
C TYR A 59 6.06 1.80 -10.46
N ASP A 60 5.72 2.98 -10.96
CA ASP A 60 6.29 4.24 -10.46
C ASP A 60 5.99 4.41 -8.96
N PHE A 61 4.82 3.97 -8.50
CA PHE A 61 4.44 3.96 -7.09
C PHE A 61 5.28 3.00 -6.25
N ILE A 62 5.50 1.78 -6.73
CA ILE A 62 6.35 0.77 -6.09
C ILE A 62 7.80 1.28 -6.03
N PHE A 63 8.34 1.76 -7.15
CA PHE A 63 9.68 2.31 -7.25
C PHE A 63 9.89 3.49 -6.31
N LYS A 64 8.92 4.39 -6.19
CA LYS A 64 9.00 5.51 -5.26
C LYS A 64 8.94 5.08 -3.79
N MET A 65 8.16 4.05 -3.47
CA MET A 65 8.18 3.45 -2.13
C MET A 65 9.56 2.87 -1.81
N GLU A 66 10.20 2.19 -2.75
CA GLU A 66 11.56 1.67 -2.61
C GLU A 66 12.60 2.79 -2.42
N GLN A 67 12.49 3.88 -3.19
CA GLN A 67 13.34 5.06 -2.98
C GLN A 67 13.17 5.65 -1.58
N ASP A 68 11.95 5.75 -1.09
CA ASP A 68 11.67 6.27 0.25
C ASP A 68 12.26 5.38 1.35
N LEU A 69 12.34 4.07 1.12
CA LEU A 69 13.01 3.14 2.04
C LEU A 69 14.52 3.40 2.15
N CYS A 70 15.14 4.13 1.21
CA CYS A 70 16.55 4.49 1.29
C CYS A 70 16.85 5.72 2.17
N TYR A 71 15.85 6.51 2.57
CA TYR A 71 16.04 7.73 3.39
C TYR A 71 15.85 7.48 4.89
N THR A 72 16.35 8.31 5.79
CA THR A 72 15.99 8.19 7.22
C THR A 72 14.55 8.66 7.44
N PHE A 73 13.74 7.88 8.18
CA PHE A 73 12.38 8.29 8.48
C PHE A 73 12.26 9.20 9.72
N TYR A 74 11.27 10.08 9.67
CA TYR A 74 10.84 10.98 10.73
C TYR A 74 9.34 10.88 10.96
N SER A 75 8.92 10.93 12.23
CA SER A 75 7.51 10.93 12.63
C SER A 75 6.72 9.76 12.02
N ASN A 76 5.69 10.03 11.21
CA ASN A 76 4.75 9.03 10.71
C ASN A 76 5.09 8.52 9.29
N GLU A 77 6.31 8.78 8.80
CA GLU A 77 6.70 8.35 7.44
C GLU A 77 6.69 6.83 7.30
N TRP A 78 7.03 6.09 8.37
CA TRP A 78 6.93 4.62 8.39
C TRP A 78 5.50 4.11 8.18
N ILE A 79 4.51 4.73 8.83
CA ILE A 79 3.08 4.44 8.61
C ILE A 79 2.73 4.64 7.13
N GLY A 80 3.31 5.66 6.48
CA GLY A 80 3.16 5.88 5.05
C GLY A 80 3.74 4.75 4.18
N ILE A 81 4.81 4.07 4.60
CA ILE A 81 5.30 2.86 3.91
C ILE A 81 4.34 1.70 4.10
N CYS A 82 3.87 1.47 5.32
CA CYS A 82 2.92 0.40 5.61
C CYS A 82 1.62 0.54 4.80
N TRP A 83 1.11 1.76 4.62
CA TRP A 83 -0.04 2.03 3.76
C TRP A 83 0.26 1.69 2.30
N ARG A 84 1.36 2.19 1.75
CA ARG A 84 1.73 1.95 0.34
C ARG A 84 1.94 0.47 0.05
N ARG A 85 2.60 -0.27 0.95
CA ARG A 85 2.77 -1.71 0.81
C ARG A 85 1.42 -2.45 0.87
N SER A 86 0.49 -1.97 1.70
CA SER A 86 -0.88 -2.48 1.75
C SER A 86 -1.66 -2.22 0.48
N ALA A 87 -1.44 -1.09 -0.20
CA ALA A 87 -2.09 -0.81 -1.47
C ALA A 87 -1.68 -1.80 -2.56
N VAL A 88 -0.39 -2.13 -2.63
CA VAL A 88 0.12 -3.12 -3.60
C VAL A 88 -0.45 -4.51 -3.31
N GLU A 89 -0.49 -4.94 -2.04
CA GLU A 89 -1.09 -6.23 -1.68
C GLU A 89 -2.60 -6.26 -1.94
N ALA A 90 -3.30 -5.17 -1.62
CA ALA A 90 -4.74 -5.03 -1.85
C ALA A 90 -5.08 -5.20 -3.34
N ILE A 91 -4.31 -4.60 -4.25
CA ILE A 91 -4.49 -4.82 -5.69
C ILE A 91 -4.33 -6.31 -6.03
N LYS A 92 -3.26 -6.96 -5.54
CA LYS A 92 -3.00 -8.38 -5.85
C LYS A 92 -4.11 -9.29 -5.36
N GLU A 93 -4.62 -9.06 -4.14
CA GLU A 93 -5.70 -9.86 -3.59
C GLU A 93 -7.05 -9.57 -4.25
N MET A 94 -7.42 -8.29 -4.45
CA MET A 94 -8.73 -7.92 -5.00
C MET A 94 -8.89 -8.30 -6.47
N TYR A 95 -7.81 -8.19 -7.24
CA TYR A 95 -7.84 -8.45 -8.68
C TYR A 95 -7.35 -9.85 -9.05
N GLN A 96 -7.19 -10.74 -8.05
CA GLN A 96 -6.92 -12.15 -8.30
C GLN A 96 -8.04 -12.77 -9.14
N ASN A 97 -7.69 -13.64 -10.09
CA ASN A 97 -8.62 -14.28 -11.03
C ASN A 97 -9.28 -13.31 -12.04
N THR A 98 -8.71 -12.11 -12.23
CA THR A 98 -9.11 -11.17 -13.30
C THR A 98 -8.06 -11.14 -14.42
N CYS A 99 -8.31 -10.39 -15.49
CA CYS A 99 -7.30 -10.19 -16.54
C CYS A 99 -6.06 -9.45 -16.02
N PHE A 100 -6.13 -8.75 -14.88
CA PHE A 100 -5.00 -8.01 -14.34
C PHE A 100 -3.94 -8.90 -13.67
N GLU A 101 -4.27 -10.15 -13.32
CA GLU A 101 -3.36 -11.10 -12.67
C GLU A 101 -2.09 -11.37 -13.49
N GLU A 102 -2.13 -11.22 -14.82
CA GLU A 102 -0.96 -11.37 -15.69
C GLU A 102 0.15 -10.35 -15.42
N HIS A 103 -0.17 -9.23 -14.75
CA HIS A 103 0.78 -8.18 -14.39
C HIS A 103 1.37 -8.35 -12.98
N PHE A 104 0.96 -9.36 -12.21
CA PHE A 104 1.42 -9.53 -10.82
C PHE A 104 2.92 -9.80 -10.72
N THR A 105 3.52 -10.42 -11.73
CA THR A 105 4.98 -10.65 -11.77
C THR A 105 5.77 -9.36 -11.80
N ASP A 106 5.19 -8.30 -12.38
CA ASP A 106 5.84 -7.01 -12.46
C ASP A 106 5.60 -6.20 -11.19
N LEU A 107 4.57 -6.55 -10.39
CA LEU A 107 4.28 -6.00 -9.07
C LEU A 107 5.02 -6.78 -7.96
N ASP A 108 6.22 -7.26 -8.25
CA ASP A 108 7.04 -7.96 -7.28
C ASP A 108 7.43 -7.02 -6.12
N THR A 109 7.29 -7.53 -4.91
CA THR A 109 7.55 -6.81 -3.67
C THR A 109 8.60 -7.49 -2.79
N GLU A 110 9.26 -8.55 -3.25
CA GLU A 110 10.24 -9.28 -2.43
C GLU A 110 11.37 -8.36 -1.95
N GLU A 111 11.95 -7.55 -2.84
CA GLU A 111 13.03 -6.60 -2.50
C GLU A 111 12.55 -5.51 -1.52
N ILE A 112 11.33 -5.00 -1.72
CA ILE A 112 10.70 -4.06 -0.80
C ILE A 112 10.47 -4.68 0.57
N ASP A 113 9.99 -5.92 0.62
CA ASP A 113 9.73 -6.62 1.87
C ASP A 113 11.03 -6.85 2.65
N ASP A 114 12.13 -7.12 1.96
CA ASP A 114 13.45 -7.22 2.60
C ASP A 114 13.98 -5.87 3.10
N HIS A 115 13.76 -4.79 2.35
CA HIS A 115 14.06 -3.43 2.82
C HIS A 115 13.20 -3.03 4.03
N ILE A 116 11.90 -3.37 4.03
CA ILE A 116 11.00 -3.14 5.17
C ILE A 116 11.47 -3.93 6.39
N LYS A 117 11.88 -5.20 6.23
CA LYS A 117 12.45 -5.96 7.36
C LYS A 117 13.70 -5.29 7.90
N ALA A 118 14.70 -5.06 7.04
CA ALA A 118 16.00 -4.53 7.46
C ALA A 118 15.87 -3.16 8.16
N LYS A 119 15.01 -2.28 7.65
CA LYS A 119 14.81 -0.95 8.21
C LYS A 119 13.85 -0.92 9.38
N GLY A 120 12.82 -1.75 9.33
CA GLY A 120 11.79 -1.86 10.35
C GLY A 120 12.38 -2.17 11.72
N GLU A 121 13.42 -3.02 11.79
CA GLU A 121 14.14 -3.34 13.03
C GLU A 121 14.58 -2.10 13.83
N TYR A 122 14.81 -0.97 13.15
CA TYR A 122 15.33 0.25 13.76
C TYR A 122 14.30 1.40 13.81
N GLU A 123 13.39 1.46 12.84
CA GLU A 123 12.49 2.62 12.64
C GLU A 123 11.01 2.25 12.54
N GLY A 124 10.66 0.96 12.61
CA GLY A 124 9.38 0.48 12.13
C GLY A 124 8.31 0.18 13.17
N TYR A 125 8.58 0.37 14.46
CA TYR A 125 7.59 0.01 15.46
C TYR A 125 6.43 1.01 15.42
N ILE A 126 5.21 0.46 15.30
CA ILE A 126 3.98 1.24 15.34
C ILE A 126 3.23 0.85 16.61
N PRO A 127 2.94 1.80 17.51
CA PRO A 127 2.08 1.51 18.65
C PRO A 127 0.72 0.98 18.17
N GLN A 128 0.17 -0.04 18.83
CA GLN A 128 -1.09 -0.68 18.43
C GLN A 128 -2.26 0.30 18.23
N ALA A 129 -2.28 1.41 18.99
CA ALA A 129 -3.30 2.46 18.87
C ALA A 129 -3.21 3.29 17.58
N GLN A 130 -2.09 3.21 16.85
CA GLN A 130 -1.88 3.88 15.57
C GLN A 130 -2.09 2.96 14.36
N ILE A 131 -2.18 1.64 14.56
CA ILE A 131 -2.49 0.68 13.50
C ILE A 131 -3.99 0.84 13.14
N PRO A 132 -4.34 1.09 11.87
CA PRO A 132 -5.73 1.26 11.46
C PRO A 132 -6.58 0.01 11.75
N ILE A 133 -7.84 0.22 12.14
CA ILE A 133 -8.79 -0.86 12.35
C ILE A 133 -9.10 -1.52 11.00
N GLY A 134 -9.09 -2.86 10.97
CA GLY A 134 -9.47 -3.64 9.80
C GLY A 134 -8.31 -3.99 8.85
N ILE A 135 -7.09 -3.55 9.14
CA ILE A 135 -5.89 -4.05 8.45
C ILE A 135 -5.77 -5.56 8.70
N PRO A 136 -5.64 -6.39 7.63
CA PRO A 136 -5.48 -7.82 7.79
C PRO A 136 -4.15 -8.20 8.43
N SER A 137 -4.15 -9.28 9.21
CA SER A 137 -2.92 -9.80 9.83
C SER A 137 -1.89 -10.32 8.82
N SER A 138 -2.29 -10.57 7.57
CA SER A 138 -1.36 -10.89 6.47
C SER A 138 -0.45 -9.70 6.13
N HIS A 139 -0.85 -8.47 6.44
CA HIS A 139 -0.06 -7.25 6.24
C HIS A 139 0.94 -7.08 7.39
N TRP A 140 1.83 -8.05 7.55
CA TRP A 140 2.74 -8.21 8.70
C TRP A 140 3.58 -6.96 9.02
N TRP A 141 3.89 -6.13 8.01
CA TRP A 141 4.68 -4.91 8.13
C TRP A 141 4.06 -3.83 9.04
N TRP A 142 2.77 -3.95 9.40
CA TRP A 142 2.14 -3.10 10.41
C TRP A 142 2.50 -3.47 11.85
N TRP A 143 2.87 -4.73 12.08
CA TRP A 143 3.21 -5.27 13.40
C TRP A 143 4.70 -5.58 13.54
N TYR A 144 5.51 -5.23 12.54
CA TYR A 144 6.94 -5.47 12.54
C TYR A 144 7.73 -4.16 12.70
N PRO A 145 8.68 -4.10 13.65
CA PRO A 145 8.96 -5.08 14.69
C PRO A 145 7.88 -5.05 15.77
N GLU A 146 7.68 -6.18 16.45
CA GLU A 146 6.63 -6.32 17.49
C GLU A 146 6.93 -5.49 18.75
N THR A 147 8.18 -5.07 18.93
CA THR A 147 8.64 -4.37 20.13
C THR A 147 9.29 -3.03 19.78
N PRO A 148 9.16 -2.01 20.65
CA PRO A 148 9.77 -0.72 20.42
C PRO A 148 11.29 -0.84 20.29
N THR A 149 11.86 -0.07 19.38
CA THR A 149 13.31 -0.04 19.20
C THR A 149 13.96 0.77 20.31
N THR A 150 15.25 0.54 20.57
CA THR A 150 16.01 1.29 21.58
C THR A 150 15.91 2.81 21.38
N ARG A 151 15.81 3.26 20.13
CA ARG A 151 15.63 4.68 19.76
C ARG A 151 14.29 5.24 20.25
N GLU A 152 13.23 4.47 20.14
CA GLU A 152 11.89 4.90 20.56
C GLU A 152 11.74 4.87 22.07
N ILE A 153 12.29 3.84 22.73
CA ILE A 153 12.35 3.79 24.20
C ILE A 153 13.02 5.05 24.75
N ALA A 154 14.11 5.51 24.12
CA ALA A 154 14.80 6.73 24.53
C ALA A 154 13.98 8.02 24.28
N ASN A 155 13.07 8.02 23.32
CA ASN A 155 12.18 9.15 23.04
C ASN A 155 10.95 9.20 23.98
N ILE A 156 10.48 8.05 24.47
CA ILE A 156 9.36 7.96 25.43
C ILE A 156 9.77 8.46 26.83
N GLN A 157 11.06 8.39 27.16
CA GLN A 157 11.60 8.74 28.48
C GLN A 157 12.00 10.22 28.66
N LYS A 158 11.80 11.06 27.64
CA LYS A 158 12.06 12.51 27.68
C LYS A 158 10.76 13.30 27.85
#